data_AF-A0A926YQ49-F1
#
_entry.id   AF-A0A926YQ49-F1
#
_cell.length_a   1.000
_cell.length_b   1.000
_cell.length_c   1.000
_cell.angle_alpha   90.00
_cell.angle_beta   90.00
_cell.angle_gamma   90.00
#
_symmetry.space_group_name_H-M   'P 1'
#
loop_
_entity.id
_entity.type
_entity.pdbx_description
1 polymer ?
#
loop_
_entity_poly.entity_id
_entity_poly.type
_entity_poly.pdbx_seq_one_letter_code
_entity_poly.pdbx_strand_id
1 'polypeptide(L)'
;MSTDGAGHVPIAQLQASPVVIAAFDNDQAGEQMVERLRKNLPTIQHHSPAGKDWNEDLQLHLRDLQRQFEQRSSRTRQFFQEQVDREDELTL
;
A
#
# COMPACT_ATOMS: atom_id res chain seq x y z
N MET A 1 -12.13 -9.05 2.81
CA MET A 1 -12.66 -9.86 3.93
C MET A 1 -11.81 -9.53 5.13
N SER A 2 -12.38 -8.80 6.10
CA SER A 2 -11.71 -8.54 7.38
C SER A 2 -12.01 -9.70 8.32
N THR A 3 -11.00 -10.30 8.92
CA THR A 3 -11.14 -11.48 9.81
C THR A 3 -11.56 -11.07 11.23
N ASP A 4 -12.14 -9.89 11.39
CA ASP A 4 -12.55 -9.35 12.70
C ASP A 4 -13.78 -10.07 13.27
N GLY A 5 -14.46 -10.88 12.45
CA GLY A 5 -15.66 -11.62 12.85
C GLY A 5 -15.42 -12.91 13.65
N ALA A 6 -14.19 -13.41 13.74
CA ALA A 6 -13.92 -14.71 14.37
C ALA A 6 -13.63 -14.64 15.89
N GLY A 7 -13.43 -13.44 16.44
CA GLY A 7 -13.23 -13.20 17.87
C GLY A 7 -11.96 -13.83 18.48
N HIS A 8 -11.24 -14.69 17.75
CA HIS A 8 -10.04 -15.38 18.20
C HIS A 8 -9.06 -15.60 17.04
N VAL A 9 -7.76 -15.38 17.32
CA VAL A 9 -6.68 -15.72 16.39
C VAL A 9 -6.32 -17.21 16.54
N PRO A 10 -6.27 -17.99 15.46
CA PRO A 10 -5.98 -19.44 15.51
C PRO A 10 -4.48 -19.72 15.74
N ILE A 11 -4.02 -19.53 16.98
CA ILE A 11 -2.59 -19.62 17.36
C ILE A 11 -1.97 -20.97 17.00
N ALA A 12 -2.65 -22.09 17.29
CA ALA A 12 -2.12 -23.43 17.05
C ALA A 12 -1.82 -23.68 15.56
N GLN A 13 -2.67 -23.17 14.67
CA GLN A 13 -2.47 -23.26 13.22
C GLN A 13 -1.31 -22.37 12.76
N LEU A 14 -1.17 -21.18 13.34
CA LEU A 14 -0.10 -20.25 13.00
C LEU A 14 1.28 -20.75 13.47
N GLN A 15 1.37 -21.52 14.56
CA GLN A 15 2.63 -22.13 15.01
C GLN A 15 3.20 -23.15 14.02
N ALA A 16 2.34 -23.78 13.21
CA ALA A 16 2.77 -24.70 12.16
C ALA A 16 3.29 -23.99 10.91
N SER A 17 3.04 -22.68 10.78
CA SER A 17 3.55 -21.90 9.65
C SER A 17 5.01 -21.48 9.86
N PRO A 18 5.87 -21.61 8.84
CA PRO A 18 7.27 -21.20 8.94
C PRO A 18 7.42 -19.68 9.05
N VAL A 19 6.44 -18.92 8.56
CA VAL A 19 6.43 -17.45 8.59
C VAL A 19 5.03 -16.99 8.95
N VAL A 20 4.94 -16.12 9.96
CA VAL A 20 3.71 -15.43 10.34
C VAL A 20 3.98 -13.93 10.29
N ILE A 21 3.14 -13.21 9.55
CA ILE A 21 3.19 -11.74 9.45
C ILE A 21 1.96 -11.17 10.15
N ALA A 22 2.19 -10.31 11.14
CA ALA A 22 1.20 -9.43 11.74
C ALA A 22 1.26 -8.07 11.04
N ALA A 23 0.25 -7.78 10.23
CA ALA A 23 0.05 -6.48 9.61
C ALA A 23 -1.22 -5.84 10.17
N PHE A 24 -1.11 -5.19 11.32
CA PHE A 24 -2.21 -4.46 11.94
C PHE A 24 -2.12 -2.97 11.63
N ASP A 25 -3.21 -2.24 11.91
CA ASP A 25 -3.23 -0.78 11.81
C ASP A 25 -2.28 -0.16 12.84
N ASN A 26 -1.83 1.05 12.55
CA ASN A 26 -0.92 1.82 13.39
C ASN A 26 -1.72 2.57 14.47
N ASP A 27 -2.37 1.80 15.34
CA ASP A 27 -3.11 2.30 16.48
C ASP A 27 -2.90 1.42 17.72
N GLN A 28 -3.45 1.88 18.85
CA GLN A 28 -3.31 1.20 20.13
C GLN A 28 -3.88 -0.24 20.10
N ALA A 29 -4.92 -0.50 19.32
CA ALA A 29 -5.51 -1.83 19.23
C ALA A 29 -4.60 -2.78 18.44
N GLY A 30 -4.01 -2.29 17.35
CA GLY A 30 -3.01 -2.99 16.55
C GLY A 30 -1.79 -3.37 17.38
N GLU A 31 -1.22 -2.43 18.13
CA GLU A 31 -0.09 -2.68 19.03
C GLU A 31 -0.40 -3.77 20.06
N GLN A 32 -1.55 -3.65 20.73
CA GLN A 32 -1.99 -4.64 21.72
C GLN A 32 -2.15 -6.05 21.11
N MET A 33 -2.60 -6.14 19.85
CA MET A 33 -2.75 -7.42 19.18
C MET A 33 -1.39 -8.06 18.90
N VAL A 34 -0.41 -7.28 18.44
CA VAL A 34 0.95 -7.74 18.21
C VAL A 34 1.59 -8.24 19.50
N GLU A 35 1.44 -7.50 20.60
CA GLU A 35 1.94 -7.91 21.90
C GLU A 35 1.34 -9.24 22.37
N ARG A 36 0.03 -9.44 22.16
CA ARG A 36 -0.63 -10.71 22.49
C ARG A 36 -0.10 -11.86 21.63
N LEU A 37 0.16 -11.62 20.34
CA LEU A 37 0.67 -12.64 19.43
C LEU A 37 2.11 -13.01 19.75
N ARG A 38 2.97 -12.04 20.05
CA ARG A 38 4.38 -12.28 20.41
C ARG A 38 4.55 -13.22 21.60
N LYS A 39 3.60 -13.26 22.53
CA LYS A 39 3.61 -14.21 23.67
C LYS A 39 3.55 -15.68 23.23
N ASN A 40 2.87 -15.97 22.12
CA ASN A 40 2.61 -17.33 21.65
C ASN A 40 3.31 -17.66 20.31
N LEU A 41 3.73 -16.63 19.57
CA LEU A 41 4.36 -16.68 18.25
C LEU A 41 5.60 -15.76 18.27
N PRO A 42 6.71 -16.17 18.93
CA PRO A 42 7.88 -15.32 19.12
C PRO A 42 8.60 -14.95 17.82
N THR A 43 8.36 -15.70 16.74
CA THR A 43 8.95 -15.48 15.41
C THR A 43 8.09 -14.60 14.50
N ILE A 44 7.02 -14.00 15.02
CA ILE A 44 6.11 -13.17 14.22
C ILE A 44 6.80 -11.91 13.69
N GLN A 45 6.67 -11.67 12.39
CA GLN A 45 7.12 -10.44 11.75
C GLN A 45 6.02 -9.40 11.86
N HIS A 46 6.33 -8.24 12.43
CA HIS A 46 5.37 -7.15 12.59
C HIS A 46 5.63 -6.07 11.55
N HIS A 47 4.58 -5.70 10.82
CA HIS A 47 4.56 -4.55 9.93
C HIS A 47 3.38 -3.66 10.30
N SER A 48 3.58 -2.35 10.18
CA SER A 48 2.56 -1.33 10.38
C SER A 48 2.53 -0.38 9.18
N PRO A 49 1.39 0.24 8.87
CA PRO A 49 1.34 1.30 7.89
C PRO A 49 2.16 2.51 8.38
N ALA A 50 2.56 3.38 7.46
CA ALA A 50 3.16 4.67 7.76
C ALA A 50 2.12 5.66 8.32
N GLY A 51 0.91 5.62 7.76
CA GLY A 51 -0.28 6.33 8.25
C GLY A 51 -0.98 5.60 9.39
N LYS A 52 -2.27 5.90 9.57
CA LYS A 52 -3.10 5.31 10.64
C LYS A 52 -3.49 3.86 10.33
N ASP A 53 -3.93 3.59 9.10
CA ASP A 53 -4.36 2.27 8.67
C ASP A 53 -3.84 1.97 7.25
N TRP A 54 -3.83 0.68 6.89
CA TRP A 54 -3.32 0.23 5.59
C TRP A 54 -4.12 0.77 4.40
N ASN A 55 -5.39 1.12 4.61
CA ASN A 55 -6.26 1.61 3.56
C ASN A 55 -5.96 3.08 3.23
N GLU A 56 -5.69 3.91 4.24
CA GLU A 56 -5.20 5.27 4.05
C GLU A 56 -3.87 5.27 3.27
N ASP A 57 -2.92 4.43 3.66
CA ASP A 57 -1.63 4.29 2.97
C ASP A 57 -1.80 3.82 1.52
N LEU A 58 -2.70 2.86 1.27
CA LEU A 58 -3.00 2.39 -0.08
C LEU A 58 -3.58 3.51 -0.95
N GLN A 59 -4.50 4.31 -0.40
CA GLN A 59 -5.09 5.43 -1.14
C GLN A 59 -4.05 6.50 -1.50
N LEU A 60 -3.10 6.79 -0.61
CA LEU A 60 -2.01 7.72 -0.90
C LEU A 60 -1.15 7.21 -2.06
N HIS A 61 -0.72 5.95 -2.02
CA HIS A 61 0.04 5.34 -3.11
C HIS A 61 -0.71 5.36 -4.44
N LEU A 62 -2.02 5.05 -4.44
CA LEU A 62 -2.83 5.07 -5.66
C LEU A 62 -2.96 6.48 -6.24
N ARG A 63 -3.15 7.50 -5.40
CA ARG A 63 -3.20 8.90 -5.84
C ARG A 63 -1.87 9.35 -6.45
N ASP A 64 -0.76 8.97 -5.85
CA ASP A 64 0.56 9.33 -6.38
C ASP A 64 0.87 8.61 -7.69
N LEU A 65 0.49 7.33 -7.83
CA LEU A 65 0.56 6.63 -9.11
C LEU A 65 -0.28 7.32 -10.18
N GLN A 66 -1.53 7.69 -9.85
CA GLN A 66 -2.41 8.37 -10.79
C GLN A 66 -1.81 9.71 -11.26
N ARG A 67 -1.28 10.53 -10.34
CA ARG A 67 -0.59 11.78 -10.67
C ARG A 67 0.60 11.55 -11.59
N GLN A 68 1.40 10.52 -11.35
CA GLN A 68 2.56 10.19 -12.19
C GLN A 68 2.12 9.80 -13.61
N PHE A 69 1.05 9.03 -13.75
CA PHE A 69 0.49 8.69 -15.06
C PHE A 69 -0.02 9.94 -15.79
N GLU A 70 -0.80 10.80 -15.13
CA GLU A 70 -1.33 12.03 -15.71
C GLU A 70 -0.21 12.98 -16.18
N GLN A 71 0.85 13.14 -15.38
CA GLN A 71 2.02 13.94 -15.74
C GLN A 71 2.75 13.38 -16.96
N ARG A 72 2.96 12.04 -17.01
CA ARG A 72 3.60 11.39 -18.16
C ARG A 72 2.77 11.57 -19.43
N SER A 73 1.46 11.33 -19.36
CA SER A 73 0.56 11.49 -20.51
C SER A 73 0.50 12.93 -21.00
N SER A 74 0.46 13.90 -20.08
CA SER A 74 0.46 15.33 -20.42
C SER A 74 1.75 15.74 -21.11
N ARG A 75 2.91 15.27 -20.60
CA ARG A 75 4.22 15.54 -21.20
C ARG A 75 4.36 14.92 -22.59
N THR A 76 3.85 13.70 -22.79
CA THR A 76 3.81 13.07 -24.12
C THR A 76 2.94 13.88 -25.08
N ARG A 77 1.73 14.29 -24.67
CA ARG A 77 0.86 15.13 -25.52
C ARG A 77 1.52 16.45 -25.91
N GLN A 78 2.12 17.13 -24.94
CA GLN A 78 2.77 18.42 -25.19
C GLN A 78 3.93 18.27 -26.18
N PHE A 79 4.75 17.24 -26.02
CA PHE A 79 5.84 16.96 -26.96
C PHE A 79 5.33 16.73 -28.40
N PHE A 80 4.27 15.96 -28.57
CA PHE A 80 3.67 15.75 -29.89
C PHE A 80 3.12 17.05 -30.48
N GLN A 81 2.44 17.88 -29.68
CA GLN A 81 1.93 19.17 -30.15
C GLN A 81 3.08 20.08 -30.62
N GLU A 82 4.16 20.17 -29.84
CA GLU A 82 5.34 20.96 -30.21
C GLU A 82 6.04 20.47 -31.49
N GLN A 83 5.95 19.18 -31.81
CA GLN A 83 6.45 18.66 -33.09
C GLN A 83 5.55 19.05 -34.26
N VAL A 84 4.23 18.93 -34.11
CA VAL A 84 3.26 19.31 -35.13
C VAL A 84 3.38 20.80 -35.46
N ASP A 85 3.41 21.66 -34.43
CA ASP A 85 3.50 23.11 -34.63
C ASP A 85 4.81 23.50 -35.35
N ARG A 86 5.91 22.78 -35.08
CA ARG A 86 7.21 23.03 -35.73
C ARG A 86 7.24 22.57 -37.21
N GLU A 87 6.53 21.51 -37.55
CA GLU A 87 6.42 21.03 -38.94
C GLU A 87 5.57 22.00 -39.79
N ASP A 88 4.50 22.56 -39.22
CA ASP A 88 3.66 23.57 -39.87
C ASP A 88 4.44 24.89 -40.13
N GLU A 89 5.33 25.30 -39.23
CA GLU A 89 6.18 26.50 -39.41
C GLU A 89 7.21 26.35 -40.54
N LEU A 90 7.64 25.13 -40.87
CA LEU A 90 8.65 24.86 -41.90
C LEU A 90 8.08 24.64 -43.31
N THR A 91 6.75 24.58 -43.44
CA THR A 91 6.06 24.31 -44.71
C THR A 91 5.38 25.54 -45.34
N LEU A 92 5.57 26.73 -44.75
CA LEU A 92 5.17 28.05 -45.26
C LEU A 92 6.35 28.80 -45.90
#